data_AF-A0AA37KGP0-F1
#
_entry.id   AF-A0AA37KGP0-F1
#
_cell.length_a   1.000
_cell.length_b   1.000
_cell.length_c   1.000
_cell.angle_alpha   90.00
_cell.angle_beta   90.00
_cell.angle_gamma   90.00
#
_symmetry.space_group_name_H-M   'P 1'
#
loop_
_entity.id
_entity.type
_entity.pdbx_description
1 polymer ?
#
loop_
_entity_poly.entity_id
_entity_poly.type
_entity_poly.pdbx_seq_one_letter_code
_entity_poly.pdbx_strand_id
1 'polypeptide(L)'
;MDKMTNMKDTIKGIIIGVVSSLIASGIIYGTTEKFLWNIQLPLWGWLVLTLVILFAFYFIKRLILLHKIRDIISEYTEGAFGDSYVYTWEFKRNRKGQYSVYGYEATKIALKKSLAEQNNEHIFTCGHEVPEQIIKMMIQLTLMSMIKKRLGVLLRPTLEYLHWIENSQCHKLLH
;
A
#
# COMPACT_ATOMS: atom_id res chain seq x y z
N MET A 1 16.37 -6.39 30.34
CA MET A 1 17.11 -5.48 29.44
C MET A 1 16.18 -4.56 28.63
N ASP A 2 14.86 -4.80 28.59
CA ASP A 2 13.87 -4.01 27.83
C ASP A 2 13.45 -2.65 28.39
N LYS A 3 13.58 -2.41 29.71
CA LYS A 3 13.17 -1.12 30.31
C LYS A 3 14.09 0.04 29.92
N MET A 4 15.36 -0.27 29.66
CA MET A 4 16.40 0.74 29.40
C MET A 4 16.43 1.20 27.94
N THR A 5 16.00 0.34 27.00
CA THR A 5 15.82 0.68 25.57
C THR A 5 14.60 1.58 25.37
N ASN A 6 13.45 1.22 25.95
CA ASN A 6 12.21 1.98 25.85
C ASN A 6 12.33 3.43 26.39
N MET A 7 13.10 3.62 27.47
CA MET A 7 13.35 4.95 28.05
C MET A 7 14.24 5.83 27.15
N LYS A 8 15.25 5.24 26.50
CA LYS A 8 16.12 5.95 25.55
C LYS A 8 15.35 6.42 24.31
N ASP A 9 14.41 5.61 23.83
CA ASP A 9 13.60 5.95 22.66
C ASP A 9 12.55 7.03 22.97
N THR A 10 11.98 7.01 24.18
CA THR A 10 11.09 8.08 24.67
C THR A 10 11.82 9.42 24.77
N ILE A 11 13.03 9.43 25.34
CA ILE A 11 13.87 10.64 25.47
C ILE A 11 14.28 11.17 24.09
N LYS A 12 14.68 10.30 23.16
CA LYS A 12 14.95 10.69 21.77
C LYS A 12 13.72 11.32 21.10
N GLY A 13 12.53 10.74 21.30
CA GLY A 13 11.27 11.28 20.78
C GLY A 13 10.96 12.68 21.32
N ILE A 14 11.18 12.91 22.62
CA ILE A 14 11.00 14.22 23.25
C ILE A 14 12.01 15.23 22.70
N ILE A 15 13.29 14.86 22.56
CA ILE A 15 14.33 15.75 22.02
C ILE A 15 14.00 16.14 20.58
N ILE A 16 13.59 15.18 19.74
CA ILE A 16 13.17 15.46 18.35
C ILE A 16 11.92 16.36 18.33
N GLY A 17 10.96 16.13 19.23
CA GLY A 17 9.78 16.97 19.40
C GLY A 17 10.14 18.42 19.76
N VAL A 18 11.02 18.61 20.74
CA VAL A 18 11.47 19.93 21.21
C VAL A 18 12.26 20.64 20.12
N VAL A 19 13.20 19.97 19.45
CA VAL A 19 14.00 20.55 18.36
C VAL A 19 13.12 20.92 17.16
N SER A 20 12.18 20.08 16.77
CA SER A 20 11.24 20.38 15.67
C SER A 20 10.30 21.54 16.01
N SER A 21 9.85 21.65 17.27
CA SER A 21 9.06 22.76 17.77
C SER A 21 9.85 24.08 17.83
N LEU A 22 11.12 24.04 18.26
CA LEU A 22 12.03 25.19 18.26
C LEU A 22 12.33 25.69 16.85
N ILE A 23 12.55 24.79 15.90
CA ILE A 23 12.75 25.15 14.49
C ILE A 23 11.46 25.73 13.91
N ALA A 24 10.30 25.12 14.17
CA ALA A 24 9.01 25.65 13.73
C ALA A 24 8.73 27.03 14.33
N SER A 25 8.97 27.22 15.63
CA SER A 25 8.79 28.49 16.34
C SER A 25 9.76 29.55 15.83
N GLY A 26 11.03 29.20 15.58
CA GLY A 26 12.02 30.12 14.99
C GLY A 26 11.67 30.55 13.56
N ILE A 27 11.15 29.63 12.74
CA ILE A 27 10.65 29.95 11.40
C ILE A 27 9.42 30.87 11.50
N ILE A 28 8.47 30.55 12.38
CA ILE A 28 7.26 31.36 12.59
C ILE A 28 7.65 32.75 13.09
N TYR A 29 8.43 32.88 14.16
CA TYR A 29 8.83 34.18 14.71
C TYR A 29 9.65 35.00 13.70
N GLY A 30 10.62 34.36 13.03
CA GLY A 30 11.44 35.01 12.00
C GLY A 30 10.66 35.46 10.76
N THR A 31 9.65 34.70 10.33
CA THR A 31 8.76 35.12 9.23
C THR A 31 7.71 36.13 9.71
N THR A 32 7.21 36.01 10.95
CA THR A 32 6.15 36.89 11.46
C THR A 32 6.69 38.29 11.72
N GLU A 33 7.79 38.45 12.48
CA GLU A 33 8.36 39.78 12.79
C GLU A 33 8.96 40.49 11.58
N LYS A 34 9.77 39.79 10.75
CA LYS A 34 10.52 40.45 9.67
C LYS A 34 9.80 40.49 8.33
N PHE A 35 8.91 39.53 8.04
CA PHE A 35 8.36 39.33 6.70
C PHE A 35 6.88 39.69 6.62
N LEU A 36 6.08 39.28 7.61
CA LEU A 36 4.62 39.43 7.60
C LEU A 36 4.14 40.83 7.98
N TRP A 37 4.85 41.50 8.91
CA TRP A 37 4.50 42.84 9.38
C TRP A 37 5.26 43.98 8.69
N ASN A 38 6.43 43.69 8.11
CA ASN A 38 7.30 44.71 7.51
C ASN A 38 7.23 44.78 5.97
N ILE A 39 6.61 43.78 5.33
CA ILE A 39 6.42 43.74 3.88
C ILE A 39 4.92 43.77 3.62
N GLN A 40 4.42 44.90 3.09
CA GLN A 40 3.10 44.93 2.44
C GLN A 40 3.18 44.09 1.16
N LEU A 41 3.04 42.77 1.30
CA LEU A 41 2.97 41.88 0.15
C LEU A 41 1.67 42.19 -0.61
N PRO A 42 1.75 42.61 -1.89
CA PRO A 42 0.56 42.74 -2.71
C PRO A 42 -0.18 41.40 -2.76
N LEU A 43 -1.50 41.42 -2.93
CA LEU A 43 -2.37 40.23 -2.95
C LEU A 43 -1.82 39.07 -3.82
N TRP A 44 -1.14 39.39 -4.92
CA TRP A 44 -0.48 38.42 -5.80
C TRP A 44 0.65 37.63 -5.13
N GLY A 45 1.41 38.23 -4.20
CA GLY A 45 2.46 37.54 -3.44
C GLY A 45 1.89 36.47 -2.50
N TRP A 46 0.76 36.76 -1.85
CA TRP A 46 0.02 35.77 -1.06
C TRP A 46 -0.52 34.63 -1.91
N LEU A 47 -0.98 34.93 -3.13
CA LEU A 47 -1.46 33.93 -4.07
C LEU A 47 -0.33 32.98 -4.48
N VAL A 48 0.86 33.50 -4.83
CA VAL A 48 2.03 32.65 -5.16
C VAL A 48 2.45 31.79 -3.96
N LEU A 49 2.49 32.36 -2.76
CA LEU A 49 2.88 31.63 -1.55
C LEU A 49 1.94 30.45 -1.26
N THR A 50 0.62 30.66 -1.34
CA THR A 50 -0.37 29.59 -1.15
C THR A 50 -0.26 28.50 -2.22
N LEU A 51 0.04 28.88 -3.47
CA LEU A 51 0.25 27.95 -4.58
C LEU A 51 1.49 27.06 -4.35
N VAL A 52 2.59 27.63 -3.85
CA VAL A 52 3.81 26.89 -3.49
C VAL A 52 3.53 25.89 -2.36
N ILE A 53 2.81 26.31 -1.32
CA ILE A 53 2.45 25.44 -0.19
C ILE A 53 1.55 24.28 -0.67
N LEU A 54 0.55 24.57 -1.50
CA LEU A 54 -0.33 23.55 -2.09
C LEU A 54 0.45 22.56 -2.95
N PHE A 55 1.39 23.05 -3.76
CA PHE A 55 2.24 22.20 -4.59
C PHE A 55 3.14 21.30 -3.74
N ALA A 56 3.80 21.84 -2.70
CA ALA A 56 4.61 21.07 -1.78
C ALA A 56 3.79 19.99 -1.05
N PHE A 57 2.58 20.33 -0.58
CA PHE A 57 1.68 19.38 0.04
C PHE A 57 1.26 18.25 -0.90
N TYR A 58 0.92 18.57 -2.15
CA TYR A 58 0.59 17.58 -3.17
C TYR A 58 1.79 16.67 -3.48
N PHE A 59 2.98 17.26 -3.57
CA PHE A 59 4.21 16.54 -3.83
C PHE A 59 4.55 15.55 -2.70
N ILE A 60 4.48 15.99 -1.44
CA ILE A 60 4.71 15.13 -0.26
C ILE A 60 3.69 13.98 -0.23
N LYS A 61 2.39 14.28 -0.44
CA LYS A 61 1.36 13.23 -0.53
C LYS A 61 1.66 12.21 -1.61
N ARG A 62 2.15 12.66 -2.77
CA ARG A 62 2.52 11.77 -3.88
C ARG A 62 3.72 10.89 -3.52
N LEU A 63 4.73 11.43 -2.84
CA LEU A 63 5.88 10.64 -2.38
C LEU A 63 5.48 9.55 -1.37
N ILE A 64 4.64 9.89 -0.40
CA ILE A 64 4.11 8.92 0.59
C ILE A 64 3.36 7.80 -0.12
N LEU A 65 2.51 8.14 -1.09
CA LEU A 65 1.76 7.16 -1.87
C LEU A 65 2.71 6.22 -2.65
N LEU A 66 3.72 6.77 -3.33
CA LEU A 66 4.71 5.99 -4.08
C LEU A 66 5.50 5.04 -3.19
N HIS A 67 5.88 5.50 -1.99
CA HIS A 67 6.58 4.67 -1.02
C HIS A 67 5.69 3.51 -0.55
N LYS A 68 4.44 3.81 -0.17
CA LYS A 68 3.46 2.79 0.24
C LYS A 68 3.18 1.76 -0.86
N ILE A 69 3.05 2.20 -2.11
CA ILE A 69 2.89 1.30 -3.26
C ILE A 69 4.09 0.36 -3.37
N ARG A 70 5.31 0.90 -3.29
CA ARG A 70 6.54 0.11 -3.43
C ARG A 70 6.66 -0.94 -2.34
N ASP A 71 6.35 -0.57 -1.10
CA ASP A 71 6.40 -1.44 0.07
C ASP A 71 5.42 -2.63 -0.07
N ILE A 72 4.16 -2.34 -0.39
CA ILE A 72 3.14 -3.37 -0.60
C ILE A 72 3.49 -4.28 -1.79
N ILE A 73 4.03 -3.72 -2.87
CA ILE A 73 4.43 -4.51 -4.05
C ILE A 73 5.59 -5.46 -3.73
N SER A 74 6.52 -5.08 -2.85
CA SER A 74 7.59 -5.98 -2.42
C SER A 74 7.10 -7.10 -1.50
N GLU A 75 6.08 -6.84 -0.68
CA GLU A 75 5.57 -7.81 0.28
C GLU A 75 4.52 -8.76 -0.34
N TYR A 76 3.61 -8.22 -1.15
CA TYR A 76 2.45 -8.94 -1.68
C TYR A 76 2.76 -9.71 -2.97
N THR A 77 3.68 -10.69 -2.90
CA THR A 77 4.10 -11.50 -4.06
C THR A 77 3.59 -12.94 -4.02
N GLU A 78 2.80 -13.28 -3.01
CA GLU A 78 2.22 -14.61 -2.84
C GLU A 78 0.81 -14.55 -2.24
N GLY A 79 -0.01 -15.56 -2.54
CA GLY A 79 -1.37 -15.67 -2.00
C GLY A 79 -2.15 -16.85 -2.55
N ALA A 80 -3.23 -17.20 -1.85
CA ALA A 80 -4.23 -18.16 -2.28
C ALA A 80 -5.59 -17.47 -2.42
N PHE A 81 -6.46 -18.05 -3.24
CA PHE A 81 -7.76 -17.47 -3.55
C PHE A 81 -8.86 -18.49 -3.28
N GLY A 82 -9.54 -18.34 -2.14
CA GLY A 82 -10.55 -19.32 -1.72
C GLY A 82 -9.87 -20.61 -1.27
N ASP A 83 -10.22 -21.74 -1.86
CA ASP A 83 -9.56 -23.03 -1.65
C ASP A 83 -8.58 -23.40 -2.78
N SER A 84 -8.20 -22.43 -3.62
CA SER A 84 -7.20 -22.63 -4.66
C SER A 84 -5.82 -22.99 -4.09
N TYR A 85 -4.95 -23.51 -4.96
CA TYR A 85 -3.53 -23.59 -4.65
C TYR A 85 -2.92 -22.21 -4.34
N VAL A 86 -1.75 -22.22 -3.68
CA VAL A 86 -0.98 -21.01 -3.39
C VAL A 86 -0.19 -20.61 -4.64
N TYR A 87 -0.38 -19.38 -5.10
CA TYR A 87 0.33 -18.81 -6.23
C TYR A 87 1.42 -17.84 -5.76
N THR A 88 2.45 -17.70 -6.59
CA THR A 88 3.47 -16.65 -6.52
C THR A 88 3.45 -15.85 -7.81
N TRP A 89 3.84 -14.58 -7.73
CA TRP A 89 3.91 -13.69 -8.89
C TRP A 89 4.98 -12.62 -8.73
N GLU A 90 5.42 -12.08 -9.87
CA GLU A 90 6.32 -10.94 -9.93
C GLU A 90 5.59 -9.70 -10.47
N PHE A 91 5.81 -8.54 -9.85
CA PHE A 91 5.27 -7.29 -10.37
C PHE A 91 6.19 -6.67 -11.42
N LYS A 92 5.64 -6.42 -12.61
CA LYS A 92 6.30 -5.67 -13.67
C LYS A 92 5.65 -4.30 -13.80
N ARG A 93 6.47 -3.26 -14.05
CA ARG A 93 5.94 -1.95 -14.41
C ARG A 93 5.26 -2.02 -15.78
N ASN A 94 3.95 -1.82 -15.79
CA ASN A 94 3.16 -1.68 -17.00
C ASN A 94 2.10 -0.62 -16.76
N ARG A 95 2.13 0.51 -17.47
CA ARG A 95 1.16 1.61 -17.29
C ARG A 95 -0.12 1.44 -18.11
N LYS A 96 -0.10 0.58 -19.12
CA LYS A 96 -1.20 0.39 -20.08
C LYS A 96 -1.81 -1.01 -20.01
N GLY A 97 -1.40 -1.82 -19.02
CA GLY A 97 -1.96 -3.15 -18.81
C GLY A 97 -3.41 -3.08 -18.36
N GLN A 98 -4.23 -4.02 -18.82
CA GLN A 98 -5.63 -4.13 -18.42
C GLN A 98 -5.77 -4.32 -16.90
N TYR A 99 -4.83 -5.05 -16.29
CA TYR A 99 -4.79 -5.31 -14.85
C TYR A 99 -3.75 -4.46 -14.11
N SER A 100 -3.29 -3.36 -14.74
CA SER A 100 -2.31 -2.47 -14.12
C SER A 100 -2.94 -1.66 -12.99
N VAL A 101 -2.39 -1.77 -11.80
CA VAL A 101 -2.74 -0.93 -10.64
C VAL A 101 -1.53 -0.14 -10.20
N TYR A 102 -1.70 1.18 -10.08
CA TYR A 102 -0.61 2.10 -9.71
C TYR A 102 0.63 2.00 -10.61
N GLY A 103 0.46 1.52 -11.86
CA GLY A 103 1.52 1.36 -12.86
C GLY A 103 2.28 0.04 -12.77
N TYR A 104 1.78 -0.93 -12.00
CA TYR A 104 2.32 -2.27 -11.86
C TYR A 104 1.27 -3.32 -12.18
N GLU A 105 1.71 -4.42 -12.77
CA GLU A 105 0.86 -5.55 -13.13
C GLU A 105 1.54 -6.85 -12.69
N ALA A 106 0.74 -7.79 -12.18
CA ALA A 106 1.22 -9.11 -11.81
C ALA A 106 1.55 -9.92 -13.06
N THR A 107 2.74 -10.49 -13.10
CA THR A 107 3.30 -11.27 -14.20
C THR A 107 4.00 -12.50 -13.65
N LYS A 108 4.30 -13.48 -14.52
CA LYS A 108 4.92 -14.76 -14.12
C LYS A 108 4.18 -15.43 -12.95
N ILE A 109 2.86 -15.50 -13.06
CA ILE A 109 2.04 -16.18 -12.06
C ILE A 109 2.34 -17.68 -12.17
N ALA A 110 2.74 -18.29 -11.06
CA ALA A 110 3.09 -19.70 -10.98
C ALA A 110 2.59 -20.29 -9.66
N LEU A 111 2.46 -21.61 -9.60
CA LEU A 111 2.18 -22.32 -8.36
C LEU A 111 3.42 -22.28 -7.46
N LYS A 112 3.23 -22.01 -6.15
CA LYS A 112 4.34 -21.94 -5.17
C LYS A 112 5.06 -23.28 -5.01
N LYS A 113 4.32 -24.38 -5.11
CA LYS A 113 4.82 -25.75 -5.13
C LYS A 113 4.23 -26.44 -6.35
N SER A 114 4.98 -27.33 -6.97
CA SER A 114 4.44 -28.13 -8.06
C SER A 114 3.35 -29.06 -7.52
N LEU A 115 2.34 -29.37 -8.35
CA LEU A 115 1.29 -30.35 -8.02
C LEU A 115 1.88 -31.71 -7.60
N ALA A 116 3.00 -32.10 -8.19
CA ALA A 116 3.72 -33.33 -7.87
C ALA A 116 4.36 -33.30 -6.46
N GLU A 117 4.83 -32.15 -5.98
CA GLU A 117 5.34 -31.99 -4.61
C GLU A 117 4.22 -31.79 -3.58
N GLN A 118 3.05 -31.32 -4.03
CA GLN A 118 1.86 -31.11 -3.22
C GLN A 118 1.08 -32.41 -2.98
N ASN A 119 1.04 -33.28 -3.98
CA ASN A 119 0.42 -34.61 -3.91
C ASN A 119 1.52 -35.68 -3.79
N ASN A 120 1.97 -35.91 -2.56
CA ASN A 120 2.85 -37.04 -2.24
C ASN A 120 2.01 -38.27 -1.89
N GLU A 121 2.62 -39.46 -1.85
CA GLU A 121 1.96 -40.74 -1.53
C GLU A 121 1.12 -40.74 -0.23
N HIS A 122 1.37 -39.78 0.68
CA HIS A 122 0.70 -39.66 1.97
C HIS A 122 -0.12 -38.37 2.19
N ILE A 123 -0.03 -37.38 1.30
CA ILE A 123 -0.71 -36.09 1.47
C ILE A 123 -1.33 -35.68 0.13
N PHE A 124 -2.66 -35.69 0.07
CA PHE A 124 -3.42 -35.09 -1.02
C PHE A 124 -3.81 -33.68 -0.61
N THR A 125 -3.37 -32.67 -1.36
CA THR A 125 -3.83 -31.30 -1.18
C THR A 125 -4.96 -31.02 -2.15
N CYS A 126 -6.17 -30.86 -1.61
CA CYS A 126 -7.34 -30.44 -2.38
C CYS A 126 -7.24 -28.93 -2.66
N GLY A 127 -7.33 -28.57 -3.93
CA GLY A 127 -7.43 -27.20 -4.42
C GLY A 127 -7.60 -27.22 -5.93
N HIS A 128 -8.09 -26.12 -6.51
CA HIS A 128 -8.25 -26.00 -7.96
C HIS A 128 -7.28 -24.97 -8.56
N GLU A 129 -7.04 -25.14 -9.85
CA GLU A 129 -6.35 -24.14 -10.65
C GLU A 129 -7.30 -23.00 -11.00
N VAL A 130 -6.86 -21.77 -10.77
CA VAL A 130 -7.62 -20.55 -11.07
C VAL A 130 -7.08 -19.95 -12.35
N PRO A 131 -7.93 -19.56 -13.32
CA PRO A 131 -7.48 -18.89 -14.53
C PRO A 131 -6.66 -17.63 -14.22
N GLU A 132 -5.55 -17.45 -14.95
CA GLU A 132 -4.59 -16.35 -14.73
C GLU A 132 -5.25 -14.96 -14.73
N GLN A 133 -6.28 -14.76 -15.57
CA GLN A 133 -7.03 -13.51 -15.66
C GLN A 133 -7.78 -13.17 -14.35
N ILE A 134 -8.34 -14.18 -13.68
CA ILE A 134 -9.06 -14.02 -12.43
C ILE A 134 -8.05 -13.74 -11.30
N ILE A 135 -6.92 -14.44 -11.30
CA ILE A 135 -5.80 -14.16 -10.37
C ILE A 135 -5.34 -12.70 -10.50
N LYS A 136 -5.08 -12.23 -11.72
CA LYS A 136 -4.68 -10.83 -11.97
C LYS A 136 -5.72 -9.83 -11.47
N MET A 137 -7.00 -10.10 -11.71
CA MET A 137 -8.11 -9.26 -11.23
C MET A 137 -8.16 -9.23 -9.70
N MET A 138 -8.05 -10.37 -9.02
CA MET A 138 -8.06 -10.45 -7.56
C MET A 138 -6.85 -9.73 -6.95
N ILE A 139 -5.66 -9.92 -7.51
CA ILE A 139 -4.45 -9.18 -7.10
C ILE A 139 -4.68 -7.67 -7.25
N GLN A 140 -5.27 -7.23 -8.37
CA GLN A 140 -5.57 -5.83 -8.62
C GLN A 140 -6.52 -5.25 -7.56
N LEU A 141 -7.63 -5.92 -7.27
CA LEU A 141 -8.62 -5.47 -6.29
C LEU A 141 -8.03 -5.43 -4.88
N THR A 142 -7.20 -6.42 -4.54
CA THR A 142 -6.50 -6.49 -3.25
C THR A 142 -5.47 -5.37 -3.10
N LEU A 143 -4.66 -5.09 -4.13
CA LEU A 143 -3.74 -3.93 -4.10
C LEU A 143 -4.49 -2.61 -3.92
N MET A 144 -5.63 -2.45 -4.60
CA MET A 144 -6.49 -1.28 -4.48
C MET A 144 -7.02 -1.12 -3.05
N SER A 145 -7.41 -2.21 -2.40
CA SER A 145 -7.94 -2.22 -1.03
C SER A 145 -6.86 -1.90 0.01
N MET A 146 -5.65 -2.47 -0.12
CA MET A 146 -4.52 -2.24 0.78
C MET A 146 -3.99 -0.80 0.73
N ILE A 147 -3.93 -0.21 -0.47
CA ILE A 147 -3.35 1.12 -0.66
C ILE A 147 -4.32 2.21 -0.20
N LYS A 148 -5.60 2.13 -0.56
CA LYS A 148 -6.62 3.14 -0.21
C LYS A 148 -7.63 2.57 0.78
N LYS A 149 -7.53 2.96 2.05
CA LYS A 149 -8.44 2.52 3.13
C LYS A 149 -9.93 2.69 2.79
N ARG A 150 -10.34 3.85 2.26
CA ARG A 150 -11.74 4.11 1.88
C ARG A 150 -12.22 3.18 0.75
N LEU A 151 -11.34 2.89 -0.21
CA LEU A 151 -11.62 1.99 -1.31
C LEU A 151 -11.64 0.54 -0.84
N GLY A 152 -10.79 0.18 0.12
CA GLY A 152 -10.79 -1.15 0.73
C GLY A 152 -12.08 -1.48 1.46
N VAL A 153 -12.69 -0.51 2.17
CA VAL A 153 -14.02 -0.72 2.79
C VAL A 153 -15.08 -1.05 1.74
N LEU A 154 -15.02 -0.42 0.58
CA LEU A 154 -15.99 -0.62 -0.50
C LEU A 154 -15.74 -1.92 -1.29
N LEU A 155 -14.46 -2.29 -1.47
CA LEU A 155 -14.06 -3.49 -2.21
C LEU A 155 -14.11 -4.77 -1.38
N ARG A 156 -14.14 -4.67 -0.04
CA ARG A 156 -14.11 -5.82 0.85
C ARG A 156 -15.25 -6.82 0.59
N PRO A 157 -16.53 -6.42 0.46
CA PRO A 157 -17.60 -7.36 0.15
C PRO A 157 -17.40 -8.06 -1.20
N THR A 158 -16.88 -7.33 -2.19
CA THR A 158 -16.59 -7.90 -3.52
C THR A 158 -15.45 -8.91 -3.46
N LEU A 159 -14.38 -8.62 -2.72
CA LEU A 159 -13.28 -9.54 -2.51
C LEU A 159 -13.74 -10.79 -1.74
N GLU A 160 -14.54 -10.62 -0.69
CA GLU A 160 -15.12 -11.74 0.07
C GLU A 160 -16.01 -12.61 -0.81
N TYR A 161 -16.82 -12.00 -1.69
CA TYR A 161 -17.63 -12.74 -2.65
C TYR A 161 -16.81 -13.48 -3.71
N LEU A 162 -15.75 -12.86 -4.24
CA LEU A 162 -14.85 -13.52 -5.20
C LEU A 162 -14.11 -14.70 -4.56
N HIS A 163 -13.61 -14.52 -3.33
CA HIS A 163 -13.02 -15.60 -2.56
C HIS A 163 -14.01 -16.72 -2.24
N TRP A 164 -15.28 -16.39 -2.03
CA TRP A 164 -16.34 -17.37 -1.82
C TRP A 164 -16.68 -18.14 -3.10
N ILE A 165 -16.73 -17.48 -4.27
CA ILE A 165 -16.91 -18.16 -5.57
C ILE A 165 -15.76 -19.13 -5.84
N GLU A 166 -14.54 -18.67 -5.60
CA GLU A 166 -13.33 -19.50 -5.72
C GLU A 166 -13.17 -20.45 -4.52
N ASN A 167 -14.21 -20.70 -3.73
CA ASN A 167 -14.21 -21.74 -2.71
C ASN A 167 -15.07 -22.91 -3.18
N SER A 168 -14.43 -23.91 -3.77
CA SER A 168 -15.10 -25.07 -4.34
C SER A 168 -15.87 -25.90 -3.29
N GLN A 169 -15.42 -25.89 -2.02
CA GLN A 169 -16.15 -26.52 -0.90
C GLN A 169 -17.50 -25.85 -0.63
N CYS A 170 -17.59 -24.52 -0.78
CA CYS A 170 -18.86 -23.79 -0.61
C CYS A 170 -19.89 -24.14 -1.69
N HIS A 171 -19.43 -24.65 -2.83
CA HIS A 171 -20.26 -24.99 -3.98
C HIS A 171 -20.55 -26.49 -4.14
N LYS A 172 -20.09 -27.34 -3.21
CA LYS A 172 -20.23 -28.81 -3.27
C LYS A 172 -19.67 -29.41 -4.58
N LEU A 173 -18.66 -28.77 -5.17
CA LEU A 173 -18.01 -29.25 -6.40
C LEU A 173 -16.93 -30.30 -6.12
N LEU A 174 -16.36 -30.28 -4.90
CA LEU A 174 -15.54 -31.36 -4.36
C LEU A 174 -16.37 -32.15 -3.35
N HIS A 175 -16.42 -33.47 -3.56
CA HIS A 175 -17.16 -34.43 -2.75
C HIS A 175 -16.23 -35.47 -2.14
#